data_AF-A0A973GUF3-F1
#
_entry.id   AF-A0A973GUF3-F1
#
_cell.length_a   1.000
_cell.length_b   1.000
_cell.length_c   1.000
_cell.angle_alpha   90.00
_cell.angle_beta   90.00
_cell.angle_gamma   90.00
#
_symmetry.space_group_name_H-M   'P 1'
#
loop_
_entity.id
_entity.type
_entity.pdbx_description
1 polymer ?
#
loop_
_entity_poly.entity_id
_entity_poly.type
_entity_poly.pdbx_seq_one_letter_code
_entity_poly.pdbx_strand_id
1 'polypeptide(L)' 'MTDIIVLIVIVLIVGFAIRKIVLDRKRGVTCGSCPSTGNKDCHCD' A
#
# COMPACT_ATOMS: atom_id res chain seq x y z
N MET A 1 -10.96 -16.36 24.38
CA MET A 1 -11.68 -16.42 23.08
C MET A 1 -11.67 -15.06 22.40
N THR A 2 -12.03 -14.01 23.13
CA THR A 2 -11.89 -12.59 22.73
C THR A 2 -10.47 -12.25 22.26
N ASP A 3 -9.42 -12.72 22.94
CA ASP A 3 -8.02 -12.40 22.60
C ASP A 3 -7.60 -12.94 21.23
N ILE A 4 -8.12 -14.11 20.86
CA ILE A 4 -7.86 -14.75 19.56
C ILE A 4 -8.50 -13.93 18.45
N ILE A 5 -9.73 -13.45 18.67
CA ILE A 5 -10.46 -12.60 17.72
C ILE A 5 -9.71 -11.28 17.53
N VAL A 6 -9.24 -10.65 18.61
CA VAL A 6 -8.47 -9.40 18.55
C VAL A 6 -7.17 -9.60 17.76
N LEU A 7 -6.45 -10.69 17.99
CA LEU A 7 -5.23 -11.02 17.25
C LEU A 7 -5.49 -11.18 15.74
N ILE A 8 -6.56 -11.88 15.36
CA ILE A 8 -6.93 -12.07 13.95
C ILE A 8 -7.23 -10.73 13.28
N VAL A 9 -7.97 -9.84 13.94
CA VAL A 9 -8.29 -8.51 13.40
C VAL A 9 -7.03 -7.68 13.17
N ILE A 10 -6.09 -7.68 14.12
CA ILE A 10 -4.82 -6.95 13.99
C ILE A 10 -4.02 -7.50 12.79
N VAL A 11 -3.89 -8.82 12.68
CA VAL A 11 -3.16 -9.47 11.58
C VAL A 11 -3.79 -9.13 10.23
N LEU A 12 -5.13 -9.08 10.12
CA LEU A 12 -5.81 -8.72 8.89
C LEU A 12 -5.57 -7.26 8.49
N ILE A 13 -5.61 -6.32 9.44
CA ILE A 13 -5.36 -4.90 9.16
C ILE A 13 -3.92 -4.68 8.70
N VAL A 14 -2.95 -5.25 9.43
CA VAL A 14 -1.52 -5.14 9.10
C VAL A 14 -1.22 -5.83 7.77
N GLY A 15 -1.76 -7.03 7.55
CA GLY A 15 -1.61 -7.77 6.30
C GLY A 15 -2.19 -7.02 5.10
N PHE A 16 -3.35 -6.38 5.25
CA PHE A 16 -3.97 -5.58 4.18
C PHE A 16 -3.14 -4.33 3.86
N ALA A 17 -2.62 -3.65 4.88
CA ALA A 17 -1.75 -2.49 4.70
C ALA A 17 -0.45 -2.86 3.95
N ILE A 18 0.22 -3.94 4.37
CA ILE A 18 1.44 -4.42 3.70
C ILE A 18 1.12 -4.85 2.27
N ARG A 19 0.02 -5.58 2.05
CA ARG A 19 -0.37 -6.04 0.71
C ARG A 19 -0.60 -4.88 -0.25
N LYS A 20 -1.20 -3.78 0.23
CA LYS A 20 -1.37 -2.55 -0.56
C LYS A 20 -0.01 -1.95 -0.93
N ILE A 21 0.88 -1.77 0.05
CA ILE A 21 2.25 -1.24 -0.17
C ILE A 21 3.04 -2.13 -1.16
N VAL A 22 2.91 -3.45 -1.06
CA VAL A 22 3.60 -4.39 -1.94
C VAL A 22 3.00 -4.39 -3.34
N LEU A 23 1.68 -4.26 -3.49
CA LEU A 23 1.01 -4.13 -4.80
C LEU A 23 1.38 -2.82 -5.48
N ASP A 24 1.41 -1.71 -4.74
CA ASP A 24 1.87 -0.41 -5.24
C ASP A 24 3.34 -0.51 -5.67
N ARG A 25 4.22 -1.10 -4.85
CA ARG A 25 5.63 -1.35 -5.23
C ARG A 25 5.78 -2.29 -6.44
N LYS A 26 4.96 -3.34 -6.56
CA LYS A 26 5.03 -4.31 -7.67
C LYS A 26 4.50 -3.76 -8.99
N ARG A 27 3.58 -2.81 -8.95
CA ARG A 27 3.00 -2.17 -10.15
C ARG A 27 3.91 -1.07 -10.71
N GLY A 28 5.13 -0.92 -10.20
CA GLY A 28 6.05 0.15 -10.61
C GLY A 28 5.60 1.55 -10.15
N VAL A 29 4.50 1.66 -9.42
CA VAL A 29 4.05 2.92 -8.82
C VAL A 29 4.82 3.17 -7.53
N THR A 30 6.13 3.39 -7.67
CA THR A 30 6.89 4.23 -6.73
C THR A 30 6.32 5.65 -6.67
N CYS A 31 5.54 6.03 -7.69
CA CYS A 31 4.88 7.32 -7.85
C CYS A 31 3.48 7.37 -7.21
N GLY A 32 3.31 6.90 -5.97
CA GLY A 32 2.08 7.17 -5.21
C GLY A 32 1.87 8.66 -4.88
N SER A 33 2.87 9.49 -5.19
CA SER A 33 2.94 10.93 -4.86
C SER A 33 3.12 11.84 -6.07
N CYS A 34 3.13 11.35 -7.31
CA CYS A 34 3.20 12.26 -8.46
C CYS A 34 1.81 12.90 -8.63
N PRO A 35 1.66 14.22 -8.37
CA PRO A 35 0.39 14.89 -8.55
C PRO A 35 0.00 14.77 -10.03
N SER A 36 -1.20 14.25 -10.28
CA SER A 36 -1.75 13.97 -11.62
C SER A 36 -2.02 15.23 -12.47
N THR A 37 -1.39 16.36 -12.15
CA THR A 37 -1.59 17.63 -12.86
C THR A 37 -0.24 18.32 -13.04
N GLY A 38 0.40 18.01 -14.17
CA GLY A 38 1.19 19.01 -14.89
C GLY A 38 2.70 19.03 -14.68
N ASN A 39 3.37 17.90 -14.39
CA ASN A 39 4.82 17.88 -14.47
C ASN A 39 5.32 16.82 -15.45
N LYS A 40 6.04 17.27 -16.48
CA LYS A 40 6.57 16.45 -17.59
C LYS A 40 7.86 15.71 -17.20
N ASP A 41 8.13 15.62 -15.90
CA ASP A 41 9.37 15.11 -15.30
C ASP A 41 9.15 13.96 -14.29
N CYS A 42 7.92 13.42 -14.14
CA CYS A 42 7.75 12.16 -13.43
C CYS A 42 8.10 10.99 -14.38
N HIS A 43 9.39 10.69 -14.51
CA HIS A 43 9.89 9.40 -14.99
C HIS A 43 9.52 8.32 -13.97
N CYS A 44 8.33 7.76 -14.11
CA CYS A 44 8.01 6.45 -13.56
C CYS A 44 8.33 5.46 -14.69
N ASP A 45 9.57 4.96 -14.70
CA ASP A 45 10.02 3.90 -15.60
C ASP A 45 9.37 2.56 -15.22
#